data_AF-A0A950ST96-F1
#
_entry.id   AF-A0A950ST96-F1
#
_cell.length_a   1.000
_cell.length_b   1.000
_cell.length_c   1.000
_cell.angle_alpha   90.00
_cell.angle_beta   90.00
_cell.angle_gamma   90.00
#
_symmetry.space_group_name_H-M   'P 1'
#
loop_
_entity.id
_entity.type
_entity.pdbx_description
1 polymer ?
#
loop_
_entity_poly.entity_id
_entity_poly.type
_entity_poly.pdbx_seq_one_letter_code
_entity_poly.pdbx_strand_id
1 'polypeptide(L)'
;MNRTWTSRFTDLIVAHAVGDFILQSDWEARNKPGGLGSDPTSRRALGSHVAVYTLACSGVLAGVARSRGVSTAALAAAAIAVPHAIVDDRCLLRLWLREVKRLDVDVAPPSLEIFVDQSVHLVCLWALARALGDD
;
A
#
# COMPACT_ATOMS: atom_id res chain seq x y z
N MET A 1 -1.90 -2.12 -27.05
CA MET A 1 -3.07 -1.32 -26.62
C MET A 1 -2.66 -0.57 -25.37
N ASN A 2 -2.93 0.73 -25.29
CA ASN A 2 -2.82 1.46 -24.04
C ASN A 2 -3.91 0.97 -23.08
N ARG A 3 -3.64 0.94 -21.78
CA ARG A 3 -4.69 0.77 -20.76
C ARG A 3 -5.24 2.16 -20.39
N THR A 4 -6.46 2.22 -19.90
CA THR A 4 -6.97 3.42 -19.22
C THR A 4 -6.38 3.52 -17.81
N TRP A 5 -6.46 4.69 -17.18
CA TRP A 5 -6.21 4.82 -15.74
C TRP A 5 -7.18 3.95 -14.93
N THR A 6 -8.43 3.83 -15.39
CA THR A 6 -9.46 2.99 -14.72
C THR A 6 -9.08 1.51 -14.70
N SER A 7 -8.60 0.97 -15.83
CA SER A 7 -8.12 -0.42 -15.90
C SER A 7 -6.93 -0.64 -14.98
N ARG A 8 -5.92 0.26 -15.02
CA ARG A 8 -4.75 0.17 -14.12
C ARG A 8 -5.15 0.25 -12.65
N PHE A 9 -6.14 1.07 -12.31
CA PHE A 9 -6.64 1.17 -10.94
C PHE A 9 -7.31 -0.14 -10.50
N THR A 10 -8.15 -0.75 -11.34
CA THR A 10 -8.73 -2.07 -11.05
C THR A 10 -7.66 -3.15 -10.89
N ASP A 11 -6.63 -3.19 -11.76
CA ASP A 11 -5.51 -4.13 -11.62
C ASP A 11 -4.79 -3.94 -10.26
N LEU A 12 -4.54 -2.69 -9.87
CA LEU A 12 -3.88 -2.33 -8.62
C LEU A 12 -4.73 -2.65 -7.38
N ILE A 13 -6.05 -2.46 -7.41
CA ILE A 13 -6.95 -2.85 -6.31
C ILE A 13 -6.88 -4.35 -6.07
N VAL A 14 -6.91 -5.16 -7.14
CA VAL A 14 -6.81 -6.63 -7.03
C VAL A 14 -5.43 -7.04 -6.49
N ALA A 15 -4.34 -6.45 -7.00
CA ALA A 15 -3.00 -6.71 -6.50
C ALA A 15 -2.84 -6.32 -5.01
N HIS A 16 -3.43 -5.21 -4.59
CA HIS A 16 -3.42 -4.74 -3.21
C HIS A 16 -4.20 -5.65 -2.27
N ALA A 17 -5.42 -6.07 -2.65
CA ALA A 17 -6.20 -7.01 -1.86
C ALA A 17 -5.53 -8.40 -1.75
N VAL A 18 -4.83 -8.84 -2.80
CA VAL A 18 -3.99 -10.05 -2.76
C VAL A 18 -2.81 -9.86 -1.79
N GLY A 19 -2.12 -8.72 -1.84
CA GLY A 19 -1.03 -8.40 -0.93
C GLY A 19 -1.47 -8.39 0.54
N ASP A 20 -2.48 -7.58 0.87
CA ASP A 20 -2.84 -7.27 2.26
C ASP A 20 -3.73 -8.33 2.94
N PHE A 21 -4.56 -9.08 2.19
CA PHE A 21 -5.50 -10.05 2.78
C PHE A 21 -5.23 -11.52 2.42
N ILE A 22 -4.38 -11.81 1.42
CA ILE A 22 -4.13 -13.20 0.98
C ILE A 22 -2.67 -13.62 1.18
N LEU A 23 -1.71 -12.72 0.94
CA LEU A 23 -0.28 -13.03 1.04
C LEU A 23 0.38 -12.53 2.33
N GLN A 24 -0.12 -11.44 2.93
CA GLN A 24 0.33 -10.95 4.23
C GLN A 24 0.10 -12.00 5.33
N SER A 25 1.14 -12.26 6.12
CA SER A 25 1.08 -13.12 7.29
C SER A 25 0.51 -12.41 8.53
N ASP A 26 -0.05 -13.19 9.46
CA ASP A 26 -0.49 -12.73 10.79
C ASP A 26 0.68 -12.15 11.63
N TRP A 27 1.92 -12.55 11.34
CA TRP A 27 3.12 -11.94 11.93
C TRP A 27 3.37 -10.54 11.36
N GLU A 28 3.34 -10.36 10.04
CA GLU A 28 3.50 -9.05 9.40
C GLU A 28 2.40 -8.08 9.86
N ALA A 29 1.13 -8.50 9.80
CA ALA A 29 -0.03 -7.70 10.17
C ALA A 29 0.02 -7.19 11.62
N ARG A 30 0.59 -7.98 12.54
CA ARG A 30 0.71 -7.64 13.97
C ARG A 30 1.96 -6.84 14.33
N ASN A 31 3.03 -6.94 13.53
CA ASN A 31 4.34 -6.35 13.88
C ASN A 31 4.73 -5.16 12.99
N LYS A 32 4.17 -4.97 11.79
CA LYS A 32 4.57 -3.88 10.88
C LYS A 32 4.38 -2.43 11.38
N PRO A 33 3.43 -2.09 12.28
CA PRO A 33 3.31 -0.72 12.82
C PRO A 33 4.58 -0.27 13.55
N GLY A 34 5.00 0.98 13.36
CA GLY A 34 6.27 1.50 13.86
C GLY A 34 7.51 1.00 13.10
N GLY A 35 7.34 0.29 11.98
CA GLY A 35 8.42 -0.30 11.19
C GLY A 35 9.32 0.68 10.42
N LEU A 36 9.02 1.99 10.41
CA LEU A 36 9.97 3.04 9.99
C LEU A 36 10.80 3.58 11.17
N GLY A 37 10.45 3.22 12.41
CA GLY A 37 11.18 3.54 13.63
C GLY A 37 12.41 2.65 13.86
N SER A 38 12.86 2.59 15.11
CA SER A 38 14.11 1.87 15.48
C SER A 38 13.93 0.38 15.78
N ASP A 39 12.71 -0.12 16.00
CA ASP A 39 12.48 -1.49 16.47
C ASP A 39 12.87 -2.55 15.41
N PRO A 40 13.78 -3.50 15.71
CA PRO A 40 14.22 -4.49 14.74
C PRO A 40 13.14 -5.47 14.26
N THR A 41 12.10 -5.73 15.06
CA THR A 41 11.02 -6.66 14.70
C THR A 41 10.06 -5.98 13.73
N SER A 42 9.64 -4.78 14.08
CA SER A 42 8.69 -3.97 13.30
C SER A 42 9.28 -3.57 11.94
N ARG A 43 10.57 -3.18 11.92
CA ARG A 43 11.31 -2.92 10.67
C ARG A 43 11.37 -4.14 9.76
N ARG A 44 11.52 -5.35 10.32
CA ARG A 44 11.53 -6.61 9.53
C ARG A 44 10.13 -6.96 9.04
N ALA A 45 9.11 -6.78 9.86
CA ALA A 45 7.72 -7.04 9.49
C ALA A 45 7.25 -6.10 8.37
N LEU A 46 7.49 -4.79 8.50
CA LEU A 46 7.17 -3.81 7.46
C LEU A 46 7.98 -4.07 6.18
N GLY A 47 9.29 -4.34 6.29
CA GLY A 47 10.14 -4.64 5.14
C GLY A 47 9.74 -5.94 4.40
N SER A 48 9.34 -6.98 5.14
CA SER A 48 8.80 -8.23 4.57
C SER A 48 7.49 -7.97 3.85
N HIS A 49 6.53 -7.30 4.53
CA HIS A 49 5.21 -7.02 3.99
C HIS A 49 5.30 -6.18 2.70
N VAL A 50 6.08 -5.11 2.71
CA VAL A 50 6.27 -4.24 1.52
C VAL A 50 6.92 -5.01 0.36
N ALA A 51 7.80 -5.98 0.63
CA ALA A 51 8.35 -6.85 -0.41
C ALA A 51 7.30 -7.82 -0.98
N VAL A 52 6.53 -8.50 -0.12
CA VAL A 52 5.42 -9.40 -0.51
C VAL A 52 4.35 -8.63 -1.32
N TYR A 53 3.99 -7.44 -0.86
CA TYR A 53 3.06 -6.53 -1.51
C TYR A 53 3.54 -6.06 -2.89
N THR A 54 4.83 -5.69 -3.00
CA THR A 54 5.43 -5.30 -4.28
C THR A 54 5.48 -6.49 -5.27
N LEU A 55 5.66 -7.71 -4.76
CA LEU A 55 5.57 -8.94 -5.56
C LEU A 55 4.12 -9.24 -6.01
N ALA A 56 3.11 -8.96 -5.19
CA ALA A 56 1.71 -9.02 -5.63
C ALA A 56 1.42 -8.05 -6.79
N CYS A 57 2.05 -6.87 -6.77
CA CYS A 57 1.98 -5.86 -7.84
C CYS A 57 2.78 -6.21 -9.11
N SER A 58 3.55 -7.30 -9.13
CA SER A 58 4.48 -7.66 -10.22
C SER A 58 3.82 -7.75 -11.60
N GLY A 59 2.58 -8.24 -11.70
CA GLY A 59 1.82 -8.30 -12.95
C GLY A 59 1.55 -6.92 -13.56
N VAL A 60 1.21 -5.94 -12.71
CA VAL A 60 0.99 -4.54 -13.13
C VAL A 60 2.33 -3.91 -13.53
N LEU A 61 3.37 -4.11 -12.74
CA LEU A 61 4.71 -3.58 -12.99
C LEU A 61 5.31 -4.13 -14.29
N ALA A 62 5.10 -5.42 -14.60
CA ALA A 62 5.48 -6.01 -15.89
C ALA A 62 4.66 -5.45 -17.07
N GLY A 63 3.42 -5.04 -16.83
CA GLY A 63 2.60 -4.28 -17.78
C GLY A 63 3.17 -2.89 -18.06
N VAL A 64 3.57 -2.15 -17.02
CA VAL A 64 4.25 -0.84 -17.14
C VAL A 64 5.59 -0.99 -17.85
N ALA A 65 6.42 -1.98 -17.48
CA ALA A 65 7.74 -2.20 -18.08
C ALA A 65 7.66 -2.42 -19.60
N ARG A 66 6.67 -3.20 -20.05
CA ARG A 66 6.45 -3.52 -21.47
C ARG A 66 5.86 -2.35 -22.29
N SER A 67 5.20 -1.38 -21.63
CA SER A 67 4.49 -0.28 -22.31
C SER A 67 5.19 1.08 -22.20
N ARG A 68 5.90 1.34 -21.10
CA ARG A 68 6.59 2.61 -20.79
C ARG A 68 8.05 2.43 -20.35
N GLY A 69 8.61 1.22 -20.49
CA GLY A 69 10.02 0.92 -20.18
C GLY A 69 10.31 0.62 -18.70
N VAL A 70 11.45 -0.02 -18.46
CA VAL A 70 11.87 -0.52 -17.13
C VAL A 70 12.08 0.60 -16.12
N SER A 71 12.58 1.77 -16.54
CA SER A 71 12.72 2.95 -15.68
C SER A 71 11.37 3.42 -15.12
N THR A 72 10.35 3.53 -15.97
CA THR A 72 8.98 3.88 -15.56
C THR A 72 8.37 2.82 -14.64
N ALA A 73 8.69 1.54 -14.86
CA ALA A 73 8.25 0.46 -13.96
C ALA A 73 8.96 0.50 -12.60
N ALA A 74 10.24 0.84 -12.54
CA ALA A 74 10.96 1.02 -11.28
C ALA A 74 10.43 2.23 -10.48
N LEU A 75 10.14 3.34 -11.16
CA LEU A 75 9.49 4.50 -10.55
C LEU A 75 8.06 4.16 -10.06
N ALA A 76 7.29 3.39 -10.83
CA ALA A 76 5.99 2.90 -10.40
C ALA A 76 6.10 1.97 -9.18
N ALA A 77 7.09 1.06 -9.14
CA ALA A 77 7.33 0.20 -7.99
C ALA A 77 7.67 1.00 -6.72
N ALA A 78 8.50 2.03 -6.83
CA ALA A 78 8.78 2.95 -5.71
C ALA A 78 7.52 3.74 -5.27
N ALA A 79 6.71 4.20 -6.24
CA ALA A 79 5.44 4.89 -5.97
C ALA A 79 4.32 3.98 -5.43
N ILE A 80 4.49 2.66 -5.47
CA ILE A 80 3.67 1.67 -4.75
C ILE A 80 4.25 1.47 -3.35
N ALA A 81 5.52 1.05 -3.27
CA ALA A 81 6.16 0.59 -2.04
C ALA A 81 6.34 1.68 -0.98
N VAL A 82 6.67 2.93 -1.37
CA VAL A 82 6.95 4.01 -0.42
C VAL A 82 5.68 4.52 0.27
N PRO A 83 4.57 4.85 -0.43
CA PRO A 83 3.32 5.20 0.25
C PRO A 83 2.78 4.06 1.11
N HIS A 84 2.85 2.82 0.62
CA HIS A 84 2.43 1.63 1.38
C HIS A 84 3.18 1.50 2.70
N ALA A 85 4.52 1.60 2.68
CA ALA A 85 5.35 1.57 3.89
C ALA A 85 5.03 2.70 4.89
N ILE A 86 4.64 3.89 4.40
CA ILE A 86 4.32 5.06 5.22
C ILE A 86 2.95 4.94 5.89
N VAL A 87 1.97 4.31 5.23
CA VAL A 87 0.64 4.06 5.80
C VAL A 87 0.70 2.89 6.80
N ASP A 88 1.38 1.79 6.44
CA ASP A 88 1.50 0.59 7.27
C ASP A 88 2.37 0.72 8.52
N ASP A 89 3.25 1.71 8.58
CA ASP A 89 3.90 2.15 9.83
C ASP A 89 2.87 2.68 10.84
N ARG A 90 1.70 3.11 10.37
CA ARG A 90 0.53 3.62 11.10
C ARG A 90 0.73 4.82 12.02
N CYS A 91 1.94 5.39 12.16
CA CYS A 91 2.11 6.61 12.98
C CYS A 91 1.23 7.78 12.47
N LEU A 92 1.20 8.01 11.15
CA LEU A 92 0.32 9.02 10.54
C LEU A 92 -1.17 8.62 10.58
N LEU A 93 -1.47 7.33 10.45
CA LEU A 93 -2.84 6.81 10.51
C LEU A 93 -3.45 7.01 11.90
N ARG A 94 -2.77 6.58 12.98
CA ARG A 94 -3.27 6.74 14.36
C ARG A 94 -3.34 8.22 14.76
N LEU A 95 -2.43 9.06 14.27
CA LEU A 95 -2.53 10.52 14.41
C LEU A 95 -3.81 11.07 13.75
N TRP A 96 -4.14 10.64 12.52
CA TRP A 96 -5.37 11.04 11.83
C TRP A 96 -6.64 10.53 12.52
N LEU A 97 -6.64 9.29 13.02
CA LEU A 97 -7.77 8.71 13.76
C LEU A 97 -8.06 9.49 15.06
N ARG A 98 -6.99 9.88 15.78
CA ARG A 98 -7.05 10.69 17.00
C ARG A 98 -7.47 12.14 16.73
N GLU A 99 -6.79 12.83 15.81
CA GLU A 99 -6.92 14.29 15.66
C GLU A 99 -7.96 14.74 14.62
N VAL A 100 -8.31 13.89 13.65
CA VAL A 100 -9.35 14.21 12.64
C VAL A 100 -10.63 13.42 12.89
N LYS A 101 -10.55 12.10 13.12
CA LYS A 101 -11.75 11.31 13.46
C LYS A 101 -12.17 11.39 14.93
N ARG A 102 -11.37 12.02 15.80
CA ARG A 102 -11.65 12.21 17.24
C ARG A 102 -12.00 10.91 17.97
N LEU A 103 -11.34 9.83 17.58
CA LEU A 103 -11.48 8.51 18.19
C LEU A 103 -10.53 8.37 19.39
N ASP A 104 -11.01 7.72 20.43
CA ASP A 104 -10.12 7.00 21.35
C ASP A 104 -9.55 5.79 20.60
N VAL A 105 -8.28 5.89 20.20
CA VAL A 105 -7.61 4.91 19.34
C VAL A 105 -7.29 3.58 20.05
N ASP A 106 -7.43 3.53 21.37
CA ASP A 106 -7.18 2.33 22.18
C ASP A 106 -8.50 1.64 22.61
N VAL A 107 -9.65 2.27 22.36
CA VAL A 107 -11.01 1.71 22.57
C VAL A 107 -11.77 1.50 21.25
N ALA A 108 -11.40 2.18 20.17
CA ALA A 108 -12.07 2.06 18.87
C ALA A 108 -12.00 0.63 18.27
N PRO A 109 -13.05 0.15 17.57
CA PRO A 109 -13.04 -1.15 16.91
C PRO A 109 -11.89 -1.26 15.88
N PRO A 110 -11.05 -2.32 15.91
CA PRO A 110 -9.92 -2.46 14.98
C PRO A 110 -10.30 -2.44 13.50
N SER A 111 -11.53 -2.84 13.16
CA SER A 111 -12.08 -2.73 11.81
C SER A 111 -12.12 -1.28 11.29
N LEU A 112 -12.30 -0.28 12.16
CA LEU A 112 -12.31 1.13 11.78
C LEU A 112 -10.91 1.67 11.47
N GLU A 113 -9.86 1.16 12.13
CA GLU A 113 -8.47 1.42 11.72
C GLU A 113 -8.22 0.84 10.33
N ILE A 114 -8.57 -0.44 10.11
CA ILE A 114 -8.44 -1.13 8.81
C ILE A 114 -9.21 -0.41 7.69
N PHE A 115 -10.46 0.01 7.90
CA PHE A 115 -11.22 0.71 6.86
C PHE A 115 -10.61 2.07 6.48
N VAL A 116 -9.94 2.77 7.40
CA VAL A 116 -9.26 4.05 7.07
C VAL A 116 -7.91 3.81 6.42
N ASP A 117 -7.12 2.87 6.95
CA ASP A 117 -5.86 2.38 6.36
C ASP A 117 -6.03 2.05 4.86
N GLN A 118 -6.94 1.13 4.57
CA GLN A 118 -7.19 0.66 3.21
C GLN A 118 -7.80 1.75 2.32
N SER A 119 -8.57 2.69 2.89
CA SER A 119 -9.04 3.87 2.14
C SER A 119 -7.89 4.79 1.71
N VAL A 120 -6.85 4.95 2.53
CA VAL A 120 -5.66 5.74 2.17
C VAL A 120 -4.83 5.01 1.11
N HIS A 121 -4.63 3.70 1.26
CA HIS A 121 -3.99 2.86 0.22
C HIS A 121 -4.70 3.00 -1.14
N LEU A 122 -6.03 2.91 -1.17
CA LEU A 122 -6.82 3.11 -2.39
C LEU A 122 -6.63 4.50 -3.03
N VAL A 123 -6.48 5.57 -2.24
CA VAL A 123 -6.19 6.92 -2.76
C VAL A 123 -4.78 6.99 -3.38
N CYS A 124 -3.77 6.35 -2.77
CA CYS A 124 -2.42 6.27 -3.33
C CYS A 124 -2.41 5.49 -4.66
N LEU A 125 -3.10 4.35 -4.72
CA LEU A 125 -3.21 3.53 -5.94
C LEU A 125 -3.99 4.25 -7.04
N TRP A 126 -5.03 5.02 -6.70
CA TRP A 126 -5.74 5.89 -7.64
C TRP A 126 -4.83 6.98 -8.22
N ALA A 127 -4.06 7.67 -7.37
CA ALA A 127 -3.15 8.72 -7.81
C ALA A 127 -2.05 8.18 -8.74
N LEU A 128 -1.49 7.00 -8.43
CA LEU A 128 -0.56 6.31 -9.32
C LEU A 128 -1.22 5.87 -10.63
N ALA A 129 -2.43 5.31 -10.58
CA ALA A 129 -3.17 4.90 -11.77
C ALA A 129 -3.47 6.09 -12.70
N ARG A 130 -3.80 7.27 -12.14
CA ARG A 130 -3.93 8.54 -12.88
C ARG A 130 -2.60 8.97 -13.52
N ALA A 131 -1.49 8.95 -12.79
CA ALA A 131 -0.17 9.31 -13.32
C ALA A 131 0.33 8.31 -14.40
N LEU A 132 -0.10 7.05 -14.32
CA LEU A 132 0.17 6.02 -15.32
C LEU A 132 -0.87 5.98 -16.46
N GLY A 133 -1.94 6.76 -16.39
CA GLY A 133 -3.01 6.84 -17.40
C GLY A 133 -2.51 7.35 -18.76
N ASP A 134 -3.24 7.01 -19.81
CA ASP A 134 -3.04 7.50 -21.19
C ASP A 134 -4.24 8.37 -21.64
N ASP A 135 -5.03 8.82 -20.65
CA ASP A 135 -6.42 9.29 -20.70
C ASP A 135 -6.75 10.22 -19.51
#